data_AF-B9XL57-F1
#
_entry.id   AF-B9XL57-F1
#
_cell.length_a   1.000
_cell.length_b   1.000
_cell.length_c   1.000
_cell.angle_alpha   90.00
_cell.angle_beta   90.00
_cell.angle_gamma   90.00
#
_symmetry.space_group_name_H-M   'P 1'
#
loop_
_entity.id
_entity.type
_entity.pdbx_description
1 polymer ?
#
loop_
_entity_poly.entity_id
_entity_poly.type
_entity_poly.pdbx_seq_one_letter_code
_entity_poly.pdbx_strand_id
1 'polypeptide(L)' 'MSQLADLLNPALKLIGDTKNVQYLSMTPQLQDFIAYAQQMGYQFQLTVSANTTLSSSVINAVPNIIVQQLP' A
#
# COMPACT_ATOMS: atom_id res chain seq x y z
N MET A 1 -7.95 0.31 -17.17
CA MET A 1 -6.48 0.43 -17.19
C MET A 1 -6.02 0.42 -15.74
N SER A 2 -5.43 -0.70 -15.29
CA SER A 2 -4.98 -0.87 -13.91
C SER A 2 -3.68 -0.09 -13.72
N GLN A 3 -3.66 0.90 -12.83
CA GLN A 3 -2.39 1.46 -12.35
C GLN A 3 -1.60 0.30 -11.74
N LEU A 4 -0.43 0.02 -12.30
CA LEU A 4 0.52 -0.92 -11.73
C LEU A 4 0.95 -0.41 -10.36
N ALA A 5 1.26 -1.32 -9.44
CA ALA A 5 1.84 -0.96 -8.16
C ALA A 5 3.09 -0.10 -8.37
N ASP A 6 3.22 0.99 -7.60
CA ASP A 6 4.36 1.90 -7.67
C ASP A 6 5.69 1.16 -7.45
N LEU A 7 5.64 0.06 -6.71
CA LEU A 7 6.76 -0.83 -6.49
C LEU A 7 6.35 -2.28 -6.75
N LEU A 8 7.08 -2.95 -7.64
CA LEU A 8 7.00 -4.40 -7.83
C LEU A 8 8.42 -4.95 -7.78
N ASN A 9 8.74 -5.71 -6.73
CA ASN A 9 10.01 -6.39 -6.57
C ASN A 9 9.77 -7.91 -6.53
N PRO A 10 9.93 -8.61 -7.67
CA PRO A 10 9.73 -10.06 -7.76
C PRO A 10 10.74 -10.86 -6.93
N ALA A 11 11.98 -10.37 -6.80
CA ALA A 11 13.03 -11.05 -6.04
C ALA A 11 12.73 -11.07 -4.54
N LEU A 12 12.15 -9.98 -4.01
CA LEU A 12 11.73 -9.87 -2.62
C LEU A 12 10.27 -10.29 -2.40
N LYS A 13 9.56 -10.70 -3.46
CA LYS A 13 8.12 -10.94 -3.46
C LYS A 13 7.36 -9.80 -2.78
N LEU A 14 7.65 -8.57 -3.18
CA LEU A 14 7.07 -7.37 -2.57
C LEU A 14 6.36 -6.50 -3.62
N ILE A 15 5.17 -6.05 -3.27
CA ILE A 15 4.36 -5.12 -4.04
C ILE A 15 4.08 -3.93 -3.14
N GLY A 16 4.25 -2.71 -3.65
CA GLY A 16 4.01 -1.52 -2.87
C GLY A 16 3.32 -0.41 -3.65
N ASP A 17 2.66 0.45 -2.89
CA ASP A 17 1.92 1.60 -3.37
C ASP A 17 2.30 2.80 -2.49
N THR A 18 2.49 3.97 -3.09
CA THR A 18 2.92 5.19 -2.37
C THR A 18 1.80 6.23 -2.42
N LYS A 19 1.32 6.64 -1.25
CA LYS A 19 0.25 7.63 -1.13
C LYS A 19 0.75 8.89 -0.42
N ASN A 20 0.65 10.02 -1.11
CA ASN A 20 0.93 11.35 -0.54
C ASN A 20 -0.38 12.12 -0.33
N VAL A 21 -1.18 11.70 0.64
CA VAL A 21 -2.48 12.31 0.96
C VAL A 21 -2.58 12.62 2.45
N GLN A 22 -3.38 13.61 2.83
CA GLN A 22 -3.58 13.95 4.26
C GLN A 22 -4.40 12.89 5.01
N TYR A 23 -5.35 12.25 4.33
CA TYR A 23 -6.16 11.19 4.90
C TYR A 23 -6.30 10.06 3.88
N LEU A 24 -6.02 8.83 4.32
CA LEU A 24 -6.13 7.64 3.49
C LEU A 24 -7.15 6.67 4.11
N SER A 25 -8.24 6.46 3.39
CA SER A 25 -9.22 5.42 3.68
C SER A 25 -8.93 4.15 2.88
N MET A 26 -9.63 3.07 3.23
CA MET A 26 -9.61 1.85 2.44
C MET A 26 -10.27 2.11 1.09
N THR A 27 -9.49 2.06 0.01
CA THR A 27 -9.98 2.24 -1.36
C THR A 27 -10.09 0.88 -2.06
N PRO A 28 -10.96 0.75 -3.08
CA PRO A 28 -11.01 -0.47 -3.89
C PRO A 28 -9.65 -0.83 -4.52
N GLN A 29 -8.89 0.18 -4.96
CA GLN A 29 -7.54 -0.03 -5.50
C GLN A 29 -6.59 -0.66 -4.47
N LEU A 30 -6.61 -0.18 -3.22
CA LEU A 30 -5.79 -0.77 -2.15
C LEU A 30 -6.21 -2.22 -1.87
N GLN A 31 -7.52 -2.49 -1.86
CA GLN A 31 -8.02 -3.85 -1.70
C GLN A 31 -7.55 -4.76 -2.83
N ASP A 32 -7.59 -4.29 -4.08
CA ASP A 32 -7.12 -5.05 -5.23
C ASP A 32 -5.62 -5.36 -5.14
N PHE A 33 -4.79 -4.42 -4.69
CA PHE A 33 -3.36 -4.68 -4.50
C PHE A 33 -3.08 -5.66 -3.36
N ILE A 34 -3.79 -5.54 -2.23
CA ILE A 34 -3.69 -6.48 -1.11
C ILE A 34 -4.09 -7.88 -1.59
N ALA A 35 -5.21 -8.00 -2.30
CA ALA A 35 -5.71 -9.26 -2.84
C ALA A 35 -4.73 -9.86 -3.86
N TYR A 36 -4.20 -9.05 -4.77
CA TYR A 36 -3.22 -9.49 -5.75
C TYR A 36 -1.93 -9.98 -5.08
N ALA A 37 -1.44 -9.25 -4.08
CA ALA A 37 -0.27 -9.66 -3.32
C ALA A 37 -0.50 -11.02 -2.63
N GLN A 38 -1.65 -11.20 -1.96
CA GLN A 38 -2.02 -12.46 -1.33
C GLN A 38 -2.12 -13.61 -2.33
N GLN A 39 -2.81 -13.41 -3.46
CA GLN A 39 -2.98 -14.42 -4.50
C GLN A 39 -1.65 -14.88 -5.12
N MET A 40 -0.72 -13.94 -5.29
CA MET A 40 0.57 -14.21 -5.93
C MET A 40 1.66 -14.63 -4.92
N GLY A 41 1.36 -14.64 -3.62
CA GLY A 41 2.32 -14.94 -2.55
C GLY A 41 3.35 -13.83 -2.31
N TYR A 42 2.97 -12.57 -2.61
CA TYR A 42 3.74 -11.37 -2.35
C TYR A 42 3.30 -10.70 -1.03
N GLN A 43 4.19 -9.92 -0.45
CA GLN A 43 3.88 -9.00 0.63
C GLN A 43 3.42 -7.65 0.04
N PHE A 44 2.36 -7.09 0.60
CA PHE A 44 1.94 -5.73 0.27
C PHE A 44 2.56 -4.72 1.25
N GLN A 45 3.16 -3.65 0.73
CA GLN A 45 3.78 -2.58 1.49
C GLN A 45 3.16 -1.23 1.10
N LEU A 46 2.57 -0.53 2.06
CA LEU A 46 2.01 0.79 1.83
C LEU A 46 3.00 1.86 2.32
N THR A 47 3.43 2.75 1.44
CA THR A 47 4.27 3.90 1.81
C THR A 47 3.42 5.16 1.89
N VAL A 48 3.44 5.88 3.02
CA VAL A 48 2.63 7.09 3.22
C VAL A 48 3.48 8.26 3.70
N SER A 49 2.98 9.48 3.49
CA SER A 49 3.57 10.68 4.09
C SER A 49 3.47 10.64 5.62
N ALA A 50 4.45 11.23 6.31
CA ALA A 50 4.42 11.41 7.77
C ALA A 50 3.18 12.17 8.28
N ASN A 51 2.58 13.00 7.42
CA ASN A 51 1.37 13.76 7.74
C ASN A 51 0.07 13.03 7.35
N THR A 52 0.16 11.80 6.84
CA THR A 52 -1.01 11.02 6.44
C THR A 52 -1.68 10.40 7.67
N THR A 53 -2.96 10.70 7.85
CA THR A 53 -3.83 10.01 8.79
C THR A 53 -4.45 8.79 8.11
N LEU A 54 -4.23 7.60 8.67
CA LEU A 54 -4.76 6.35 8.15
C LEU A 54 -6.08 5.99 8.84
N SER A 55 -7.06 5.53 8.07
CA SER A 55 -8.27 4.99 8.66
C SER A 55 -7.98 3.65 9.35
N SER A 56 -8.78 3.31 10.37
CA SER A 56 -8.65 2.03 11.09
C SER A 56 -8.72 0.82 10.16
N SER A 57 -9.51 0.89 9.09
CA SER A 57 -9.60 -0.16 8.07
C SER A 57 -8.27 -0.39 7.35
N VAL A 58 -7.52 0.68 7.04
CA VAL A 58 -6.20 0.58 6.40
C VAL A 58 -5.19 -0.05 7.35
N ILE A 59 -5.16 0.42 8.60
CA ILE A 59 -4.26 -0.10 9.64
C ILE A 59 -4.48 -1.60 9.88
N ASN A 60 -5.74 -2.04 9.89
CA ASN A 60 -6.08 -3.44 10.14
C ASN A 60 -5.77 -4.37 8.94
N ALA A 61 -5.86 -3.86 7.71
CA ALA A 61 -5.68 -4.68 6.52
C ALA A 61 -4.24 -4.70 5.99
N VAL A 62 -3.44 -3.68 6.31
CA VAL A 62 -2.06 -3.54 5.82
C VAL A 62 -1.09 -3.72 6.98
N PRO A 63 -0.46 -4.91 7.13
CA PRO A 63 0.46 -5.17 8.22
C PRO A 63 1.79 -4.42 8.07
N ASN A 64 2.19 -4.06 6.84
CA ASN A 64 3.45 -3.39 6.54
C ASN A 64 3.19 -1.97 6.00
N ILE A 65 3.18 -0.99 6.91
CA ILE A 65 3.07 0.43 6.58
C ILE A 65 4.42 1.10 6.82
N ILE A 66 4.96 1.74 5.79
CA ILE A 66 6.17 2.56 5.87
C ILE A 66 5.75 4.02 5.84
N VAL A 67 6.17 4.77 6.86
CA VAL A 67 6.01 6.22 6.88
C VAL A 67 7.28 6.86 6.34
N GLN A 68 7.17 7.66 5.30
CA GLN A 68 8.26 8.45 4.74
C GLN A 68 7.94 9.95 4.79
N GLN A 69 8.98 10.76 5.00
CA GLN A 69 8.91 12.17 4.66
C GLN A 69 8.98 12.28 3.14
N LEU A 70 7.81 12.32 2.51
CA LEU A 70 7.70 12.63 1.10
C LEU A 70 7.91 14.16 0.94
N PRO A 71 8.77 14.61 0.02
CA PRO A 71 9.06 16.02 -0.19
C PRO A 71 7.84 16.82 -0.68
#